data_AF-A0A1E1XQX9-F1
#
_entry.id   AF-A0A1E1XQX9-F1
#
_cell.length_a   1.000
_cell.length_b   1.000
_cell.length_c   1.000
_cell.angle_alpha   90.00
_cell.angle_beta   90.00
_cell.angle_gamma   90.00
#
_symmetry.space_group_name_H-M   'P 1'
#
loop_
_entity.id
_entity.type
_entity.pdbx_description
1 polymer ?
#
loop_
_entity_poly.entity_id
_entity_poly.type
_entity_poly.pdbx_seq_one_letter_code
_entity_poly.pdbx_strand_id
1 'polypeptide(L)'
;DVVRDLSDPDNVCGLEDHIVLNLKQPWQSSSSPLPHLPKGLHLENDGCRIVTTGQSFVENCDFLTELGVVGALLAGCVSFESSDGLATAARTVLSNAETLVIVHNRDYVLDLVEWFPSVEVLVLYHDIRIHRLQGGFPVVPGPRMSRLRRLLGSVPAIGAPGLFIDRKLVLGLMASCPQLREVQTSMHNVLVPGRPQIVIMFSTFYRPLLTSCSLILGNNYECLDGRMCCFQNAVNITPEHLILVHQLFRRLRRLEVTTTSMETVAEISRFRDISELSLTFSSGMVYTFSGTLETALKRLRLKHLSLRCVKDVVPSAIVRHWPNLETLMLIDCTVAESEEGGVPKDSLHTMVNLRMSFFCDTSCSDRLVAEAGKELLDATTHLLTLHLDGELLCPFFVFRCVFVPMPYIEHLTLATELPLPELGLTVDDLHKLVSALPSLRHVTTDSYDIR
;
A
#
# COMPACT_ATOMS: atom_id res chain seq x y z
N ASP A 1 3.88 3.78 9.96
CA ASP A 1 3.01 2.80 9.30
C ASP A 1 2.05 2.36 10.40
N VAL A 2 0.79 2.78 10.34
CA VAL A 2 -0.13 2.71 11.50
C VAL A 2 -0.34 1.26 11.97
N VAL A 3 -0.25 0.29 11.06
CA VAL A 3 -0.33 -1.13 11.40
C VAL A 3 0.89 -1.54 12.24
N ARG A 4 2.11 -1.14 11.83
CA ARG A 4 3.37 -1.40 12.57
C ARG A 4 3.36 -0.86 14.01
N ASP A 5 2.63 0.24 14.24
CA ASP A 5 2.50 0.84 15.57
C ASP A 5 1.64 -0.02 16.52
N LEU A 6 0.89 -0.99 16.01
CA LEU A 6 0.02 -1.89 16.78
C LEU A 6 0.43 -3.36 16.72
N SER A 7 0.96 -3.82 15.59
CA SER A 7 1.42 -5.20 15.41
C SER A 7 2.33 -5.32 14.18
N ASP A 8 2.95 -6.47 13.96
CA ASP A 8 3.72 -6.76 12.76
C ASP A 8 2.79 -6.96 11.54
N PRO A 9 2.86 -6.10 10.49
CA PRO A 9 2.00 -6.18 9.30
C PRO A 9 2.04 -7.55 8.62
N ASP A 10 3.19 -8.24 8.67
CA ASP A 10 3.38 -9.51 7.98
C ASP A 10 2.67 -10.64 8.74
N ASN A 11 2.56 -10.55 10.07
CA ASN A 11 1.89 -11.54 10.89
C ASN A 11 0.37 -11.34 10.91
N VAL A 12 -0.12 -10.09 10.95
CA VAL A 12 -1.56 -9.82 11.13
C VAL A 12 -2.45 -10.31 9.99
N CYS A 13 -1.87 -10.53 8.80
CA CYS A 13 -2.61 -11.02 7.64
C CYS A 13 -3.12 -12.46 7.82
N GLY A 14 -2.41 -13.29 8.60
CA GLY A 14 -2.79 -14.68 8.87
C GLY A 14 -3.58 -14.87 10.16
N LEU A 15 -3.88 -13.81 10.91
CA LEU A 15 -4.59 -13.91 12.19
C LEU A 15 -6.11 -13.99 12.00
N GLU A 16 -6.73 -14.85 12.80
CA GLU A 16 -8.18 -14.98 12.93
C GLU A 16 -8.61 -14.71 14.37
N ASP A 17 -9.75 -14.04 14.55
CA ASP A 17 -10.32 -13.66 15.86
C ASP A 17 -9.29 -13.06 16.84
N HIS A 18 -8.47 -12.13 16.35
CA HIS A 18 -7.39 -11.53 17.11
C HIS A 18 -7.60 -10.03 17.31
N ILE A 19 -7.55 -9.58 18.56
CA ILE A 19 -7.74 -8.18 18.94
C ILE A 19 -6.54 -7.70 19.75
N VAL A 20 -5.94 -6.59 19.33
CA VAL A 20 -4.89 -5.87 20.06
C VAL A 20 -5.44 -4.52 20.50
N LEU A 21 -5.29 -4.21 21.78
CA LEU A 21 -5.69 -2.94 22.39
C LEU A 21 -4.46 -2.21 22.88
N ASN A 22 -4.26 -0.99 22.41
CA ASN A 22 -3.19 -0.11 22.86
C ASN A 22 -3.70 0.83 23.96
N LEU A 23 -3.05 0.78 25.11
CA LEU A 23 -3.42 1.52 26.31
C LEU A 23 -2.78 2.90 26.32
N LYS A 24 -3.46 3.87 26.93
CA LYS A 24 -2.90 5.22 27.12
C LYS A 24 -1.66 5.23 28.02
N GLN A 25 -1.63 4.33 29.00
CA GLN A 25 -0.55 4.19 29.96
C GLN A 25 -0.23 2.70 30.12
N PRO A 26 1.04 2.35 30.41
CA PRO A 26 1.39 0.98 30.69
C PRO A 26 0.56 0.46 31.87
N TRP A 27 0.09 -0.78 31.77
CA TRP A 27 -0.55 -1.44 32.87
C TRP A 27 0.44 -1.58 34.04
N GLN A 28 0.08 -1.01 35.19
CA GLN A 28 0.85 -1.17 36.43
C GLN A 28 0.05 -2.01 37.42
N SER A 29 0.52 -3.23 37.73
CA SER A 29 -0.12 -4.13 38.71
C SER A 29 -0.12 -3.61 40.16
N SER A 30 0.44 -2.43 40.44
CA SER A 30 0.86 -2.02 41.79
C SER A 30 -0.08 -1.05 42.53
N SER A 31 -1.22 -0.62 41.98
CA SER A 31 -2.05 0.43 42.61
C SER A 31 -3.51 0.07 42.93
N SER A 32 -3.96 -1.16 42.73
CA SER A 32 -5.32 -1.60 43.10
C SER A 32 -5.32 -3.03 43.66
N PRO A 33 -6.24 -3.43 44.57
CA PRO A 33 -6.20 -4.72 45.27
C PRO A 33 -6.47 -5.96 44.41
N LEU A 34 -6.58 -5.82 43.09
CA LEU A 34 -6.87 -6.91 42.16
C LEU A 34 -5.76 -6.98 41.10
N PRO A 35 -4.69 -7.80 41.26
CA PRO A 35 -3.57 -7.76 40.33
C PRO A 35 -3.50 -9.03 39.49
N HIS A 36 -4.62 -9.46 38.90
CA HIS A 36 -4.61 -10.52 37.89
C HIS A 36 -5.35 -10.03 36.64
N LEU A 37 -4.62 -9.99 35.53
CA LEU A 37 -5.18 -9.83 34.21
C LEU A 37 -6.26 -10.91 34.02
N PRO A 38 -7.51 -10.54 33.72
CA PRO A 38 -8.59 -11.51 33.53
C PRO A 38 -8.24 -12.60 32.51
N LYS A 39 -8.86 -13.77 32.68
CA LYS A 39 -8.64 -14.91 31.78
C LYS A 39 -8.98 -14.52 30.33
N GLY A 40 -8.11 -14.92 29.39
CA GLY A 40 -8.29 -14.65 27.96
C GLY A 40 -7.68 -13.33 27.49
N LEU A 41 -7.18 -12.50 28.41
CA LEU A 41 -6.39 -11.32 28.10
C LEU A 41 -4.90 -11.65 28.28
N HIS A 42 -4.06 -11.18 27.36
CA HIS A 42 -2.61 -11.35 27.39
C HIS A 42 -1.94 -9.99 27.28
N LEU A 43 -1.05 -9.65 28.20
CA LEU A 43 -0.28 -8.40 28.15
C LEU A 43 1.01 -8.63 27.37
N GLU A 44 1.31 -7.76 26.39
CA GLU A 44 2.60 -7.80 25.71
C GLU A 44 3.73 -7.29 26.62
N ASN A 45 4.98 -7.59 26.25
CA ASN A 45 6.17 -7.32 27.05
C ASN A 45 6.39 -5.83 27.38
N ASP A 46 5.80 -4.91 26.62
CA ASP A 46 5.88 -3.47 26.85
C ASP A 46 4.91 -2.96 27.92
N GLY A 47 3.94 -3.79 28.33
CA GLY A 47 2.88 -3.43 29.27
C GLY A 47 1.85 -2.44 28.71
N CYS A 48 1.98 -2.01 27.45
CA CYS A 48 1.11 -1.02 26.82
C CYS A 48 0.05 -1.67 25.93
N ARG A 49 0.18 -2.96 25.61
CA ARG A 49 -0.73 -3.65 24.71
C ARG A 49 -1.35 -4.89 25.34
N ILE A 50 -2.66 -5.03 25.14
CA ILE A 50 -3.41 -6.23 25.51
C ILE A 50 -3.85 -6.94 24.23
N VAL A 51 -3.56 -8.23 24.17
CA VAL A 51 -3.96 -9.15 23.12
C VAL A 51 -5.07 -10.06 23.65
N THR A 52 -6.13 -10.25 22.87
CA THR A 52 -7.30 -11.03 23.25
C THR A 52 -8.02 -11.60 22.02
N THR A 53 -8.93 -12.55 22.25
CA THR A 53 -9.91 -13.00 21.24
C THR A 53 -11.19 -12.18 21.31
N GLY A 54 -12.05 -12.26 20.28
CA GLY A 54 -13.35 -11.59 20.26
C GLY A 54 -14.26 -12.05 21.40
N GLN A 55 -14.27 -13.36 21.72
CA GLN A 55 -15.01 -13.88 22.87
C GLN A 55 -14.52 -13.27 24.18
N SER A 56 -13.21 -13.34 24.45
CA SER A 56 -12.62 -12.85 25.70
C SER A 56 -12.75 -11.33 25.82
N PHE A 57 -12.74 -10.60 24.70
CA PHE A 57 -12.98 -9.17 24.66
C PHE A 57 -14.39 -8.80 25.11
N VAL A 58 -15.40 -9.55 24.66
CA VAL A 58 -16.80 -9.37 25.09
C VAL A 58 -16.96 -9.72 26.57
N GLU A 59 -16.40 -10.84 27.01
CA GLU A 59 -16.46 -11.29 28.41
C GLU A 59 -15.82 -10.30 29.39
N ASN A 60 -14.77 -9.59 28.95
CA ASN A 60 -14.02 -8.64 29.77
C ASN A 60 -14.31 -7.16 29.45
N CYS A 61 -15.43 -6.86 28.80
CA CYS A 61 -15.78 -5.50 28.34
C CYS A 61 -15.71 -4.44 29.45
N ASP A 62 -16.31 -4.71 30.62
CA ASP A 62 -16.34 -3.77 31.73
C ASP A 62 -14.92 -3.43 32.21
N PHE A 63 -14.11 -4.47 32.36
CA PHE A 63 -12.72 -4.36 32.77
C PHE A 63 -11.89 -3.55 31.76
N LEU A 64 -12.01 -3.85 30.46
CA LEU A 64 -11.27 -3.18 29.39
C LEU A 64 -11.65 -1.70 29.23
N THR A 65 -12.89 -1.35 29.56
CA THR A 65 -13.39 0.04 29.48
C THR A 65 -12.66 0.96 30.45
N GLU A 66 -12.21 0.45 31.60
CA GLU A 66 -11.50 1.23 32.63
C GLU A 66 -10.04 1.56 32.24
N LEU A 67 -9.46 0.85 31.27
CA LEU A 67 -8.03 0.93 30.95
C LEU A 67 -7.63 2.10 30.03
N GLY A 68 -8.61 2.84 29.50
CA GLY A 68 -8.33 3.98 28.63
C GLY A 68 -7.60 3.59 27.33
N VAL A 69 -8.28 2.82 26.49
CA VAL A 69 -7.78 2.39 25.17
C VAL A 69 -7.68 3.59 24.22
N VAL A 70 -6.50 3.77 23.60
CA VAL A 70 -6.22 4.85 22.63
C VAL A 70 -6.16 4.36 21.18
N GLY A 71 -5.91 3.06 20.99
CA GLY A 71 -5.91 2.44 19.67
C GLY A 71 -6.28 0.97 19.73
N ALA A 72 -6.82 0.44 18.64
CA ALA A 72 -7.13 -0.98 18.53
C ALA A 72 -6.85 -1.53 17.13
N LEU A 73 -6.48 -2.80 17.07
CA LEU A 73 -6.37 -3.61 15.87
C LEU A 73 -7.27 -4.83 16.02
N LEU A 74 -8.17 -5.05 15.06
CA LEU A 74 -9.02 -6.24 14.98
C LEU A 74 -8.67 -6.99 13.69
N ALA A 75 -8.13 -8.20 13.81
CA ALA A 75 -7.75 -9.03 12.67
C ALA A 75 -8.62 -10.29 12.59
N GLY A 76 -9.24 -10.49 11.43
CA GLY A 76 -10.07 -11.68 11.15
C GLY A 76 -11.26 -11.86 12.08
N CYS A 77 -11.74 -10.77 12.71
CA CYS A 77 -12.91 -10.78 13.58
C CYS A 77 -14.21 -10.93 12.76
N VAL A 78 -15.27 -11.39 13.42
CA VAL A 78 -16.62 -11.35 12.84
C VAL A 78 -17.08 -9.90 12.65
N SER A 79 -17.94 -9.67 11.65
CA SER A 79 -18.56 -8.35 11.44
C SER A 79 -19.35 -7.92 12.67
N PHE A 80 -19.31 -6.62 12.97
CA PHE A 80 -20.11 -6.04 14.04
C PHE A 80 -21.62 -6.18 13.79
N GLU A 81 -22.07 -6.11 12.52
CA GLU A 81 -23.48 -6.40 12.17
C GLU A 81 -23.89 -7.84 12.50
N SER A 82 -22.93 -8.77 12.47
CA SER A 82 -23.18 -10.20 12.67
C SER A 82 -23.11 -10.63 14.14
N SER A 83 -22.61 -9.78 15.05
CA SER A 83 -22.41 -10.10 16.46
C SER A 83 -22.71 -8.91 17.36
N ASP A 84 -23.92 -8.87 17.92
CA ASP A 84 -24.36 -7.82 18.84
C ASP A 84 -23.45 -7.67 20.07
N GLY A 85 -22.93 -8.80 20.59
CA GLY A 85 -22.03 -8.82 21.74
C GLY A 85 -20.72 -8.11 21.43
N LEU A 86 -20.08 -8.47 20.31
CA LEU A 86 -18.83 -7.83 19.87
C LEU A 86 -19.04 -6.35 19.55
N ALA A 87 -20.12 -6.01 18.83
CA ALA A 87 -20.45 -4.62 18.49
C ALA A 87 -20.69 -3.75 19.74
N THR A 88 -21.34 -4.30 20.76
CA THR A 88 -21.60 -3.58 22.02
C THR A 88 -20.32 -3.39 22.83
N ALA A 89 -19.50 -4.44 22.96
CA ALA A 89 -18.22 -4.35 23.64
C ALA A 89 -17.29 -3.36 22.94
N ALA A 90 -17.19 -3.42 21.61
CA ALA A 90 -16.33 -2.53 20.83
C ALA A 90 -16.74 -1.07 20.97
N ARG A 91 -18.04 -0.76 20.84
CA ARG A 91 -18.54 0.61 21.02
C ARG A 91 -18.29 1.16 22.43
N THR A 92 -18.24 0.30 23.43
CA THR A 92 -18.01 0.69 24.83
C THR A 92 -16.52 0.91 25.09
N VAL A 93 -15.70 -0.12 24.85
CA VAL A 93 -14.25 -0.11 25.11
C VAL A 93 -13.52 0.90 24.21
N LEU A 94 -13.91 1.00 22.94
CA LEU A 94 -13.25 1.87 21.95
C LEU A 94 -13.89 3.26 21.84
N SER A 95 -14.78 3.61 22.77
CA SER A 95 -15.51 4.89 22.75
C SER A 95 -14.60 6.13 22.71
N ASN A 96 -13.36 6.00 23.20
CA ASN A 96 -12.35 7.06 23.21
C ASN A 96 -11.11 6.74 22.35
N ALA A 97 -11.14 5.64 21.59
CA ALA A 97 -10.02 5.25 20.75
C ALA A 97 -9.84 6.26 19.61
N GLU A 98 -8.60 6.68 19.38
CA GLU A 98 -8.24 7.63 18.31
C GLU A 98 -7.86 6.89 17.02
N THR A 99 -7.36 5.65 17.14
CA THR A 99 -6.93 4.83 16.01
C THR A 99 -7.64 3.49 16.01
N LEU A 100 -8.20 3.10 14.87
CA LEU A 100 -8.81 1.80 14.66
C LEU A 100 -8.25 1.17 13.39
N VAL A 101 -7.69 -0.03 13.52
CA VAL A 101 -7.22 -0.86 12.42
C VAL A 101 -8.11 -2.09 12.34
N ILE A 102 -8.65 -2.38 11.17
CA ILE A 102 -9.41 -3.60 10.92
C ILE A 102 -8.73 -4.34 9.77
N VAL A 103 -8.27 -5.55 10.02
CA VAL A 103 -7.68 -6.46 9.03
C VAL A 103 -8.74 -7.47 8.62
N HIS A 104 -8.96 -7.63 7.31
CA HIS A 104 -10.06 -8.42 6.73
C HIS A 104 -11.44 -7.87 7.08
N ASN A 105 -11.63 -6.56 6.91
CA ASN A 105 -12.86 -5.86 7.22
C ASN A 105 -14.10 -6.49 6.54
N ARG A 106 -15.18 -6.63 7.30
CA ARG A 106 -16.47 -7.18 6.85
C ARG A 106 -17.65 -6.22 6.99
N ASP A 107 -17.43 -5.05 7.58
CA ASP A 107 -18.44 -4.02 7.82
C ASP A 107 -18.32 -2.88 6.80
N TYR A 108 -19.39 -2.08 6.59
CA TYR A 108 -19.29 -0.93 5.69
C TYR A 108 -18.63 0.27 6.38
N VAL A 109 -17.89 1.08 5.60
CA VAL A 109 -17.18 2.25 6.14
C VAL A 109 -18.09 3.22 6.87
N LEU A 110 -19.31 3.49 6.38
CA LEU A 110 -20.22 4.43 7.05
C LEU A 110 -20.63 3.95 8.44
N ASP A 111 -20.92 2.67 8.57
CA ASP A 111 -21.33 2.10 9.84
C ASP A 111 -20.19 2.19 10.86
N LEU A 112 -18.96 1.90 10.42
CA LEU A 112 -17.76 2.09 11.24
C LEU A 112 -17.57 3.55 11.67
N VAL A 113 -17.80 4.50 10.76
CA VAL A 113 -17.71 5.95 11.06
C VAL A 113 -18.79 6.39 12.05
N GLU A 114 -19.98 5.81 11.97
CA GLU A 114 -21.09 6.10 12.87
C GLU A 114 -20.89 5.47 14.25
N TRP A 115 -20.44 4.21 14.31
CA TRP A 115 -20.23 3.47 15.54
C TRP A 115 -19.04 3.97 16.35
N PHE A 116 -18.00 4.50 15.68
CA PHE A 116 -16.76 4.95 16.32
C PHE A 116 -16.46 6.44 16.05
N PRO A 117 -17.28 7.37 16.55
CA PRO A 117 -17.17 8.80 16.23
C PRO A 117 -15.89 9.47 16.77
N SER A 118 -15.22 8.86 17.76
CA SER A 118 -13.97 9.37 18.34
C SER A 118 -12.73 9.06 17.49
N VAL A 119 -12.82 8.08 16.59
CA VAL A 119 -11.70 7.63 15.76
C VAL A 119 -11.27 8.75 14.83
N GLU A 120 -9.98 9.10 14.87
CA GLU A 120 -9.34 10.04 13.95
C GLU A 120 -8.70 9.33 12.77
N VAL A 121 -8.20 8.10 12.96
CA VAL A 121 -7.53 7.29 11.94
C VAL A 121 -8.20 5.92 11.85
N LEU A 122 -8.88 5.66 10.74
CA LEU A 122 -9.44 4.35 10.42
C LEU A 122 -8.61 3.70 9.31
N VAL A 123 -8.08 2.51 9.58
CA VAL A 123 -7.31 1.72 8.62
C VAL A 123 -8.07 0.43 8.31
N LEU A 124 -8.42 0.23 7.05
CA LEU A 124 -9.08 -0.97 6.56
C LEU A 124 -8.08 -1.76 5.72
N TYR A 125 -7.35 -2.65 6.37
CA TYR A 125 -6.29 -3.43 5.77
C TYR A 125 -6.87 -4.73 5.17
N HIS A 126 -6.50 -5.06 3.94
CA HIS A 126 -7.04 -6.22 3.21
C HIS A 126 -8.56 -6.13 2.99
N ASP A 127 -9.09 -4.92 2.82
CA ASP A 127 -10.51 -4.72 2.59
C ASP A 127 -10.88 -4.92 1.11
N ILE A 128 -11.27 -6.14 0.76
CA ILE A 128 -11.75 -6.51 -0.58
C ILE A 128 -13.19 -6.05 -0.87
N ARG A 129 -13.86 -5.38 0.07
CA ARG A 129 -15.27 -5.01 -0.08
C ARG A 129 -15.42 -3.80 -0.99
N ILE A 130 -16.48 -3.81 -1.79
CA ILE A 130 -16.93 -2.63 -2.53
C ILE A 130 -17.86 -1.83 -1.63
N HIS A 131 -17.43 -0.64 -1.24
CA HIS A 131 -18.17 0.28 -0.39
C HIS A 131 -19.04 1.21 -1.24
N ARG A 132 -20.35 1.13 -1.04
CA ARG A 132 -21.34 1.93 -1.75
C ARG A 132 -22.28 2.59 -0.77
N LEU A 133 -22.73 3.79 -1.10
CA LEU A 133 -23.78 4.44 -0.33
C LEU A 133 -25.11 3.72 -0.61
N GLN A 134 -25.59 2.94 0.35
CA GLN A 134 -26.94 2.37 0.29
C GLN A 134 -27.94 3.41 0.80
N GLY A 135 -28.67 4.06 -0.12
CA GLY A 135 -29.70 5.05 0.22
C GLY A 135 -29.38 6.50 -0.17
N GLY A 136 -30.06 7.44 0.46
CA GLY A 136 -29.86 8.88 0.27
C GLY A 136 -28.57 9.39 0.93
N PHE A 137 -28.17 10.63 0.61
CA PHE A 137 -27.07 11.27 1.35
C PHE A 137 -27.43 11.34 2.84
N PRO A 138 -26.54 10.90 3.75
CA PRO A 138 -26.80 10.99 5.17
C PRO A 138 -27.02 12.46 5.54
N VAL A 139 -28.26 12.79 5.92
CA VAL A 139 -28.59 14.09 6.50
C VAL A 139 -28.26 13.96 7.98
N VAL A 140 -27.05 14.31 8.39
CA VAL A 140 -26.71 14.30 9.82
C VAL A 140 -26.16 15.65 10.26
N PRO A 141 -27.03 16.63 10.60
CA PRO A 141 -26.76 17.53 11.70
C PRO A 141 -27.15 16.82 13.00
N GLY A 142 -26.32 15.86 13.42
CA GLY A 142 -26.42 15.15 14.70
C GLY A 142 -25.34 15.66 15.68
N PRO A 143 -25.53 15.55 17.00
CA PRO A 143 -24.67 16.19 18.01
C PRO A 143 -23.27 15.57 18.19
N ARG A 144 -22.97 14.43 17.55
CA ARG A 144 -21.64 13.79 17.57
C ARG A 144 -21.10 13.61 16.16
N MET A 145 -20.55 14.69 15.61
CA MET A 145 -19.84 14.61 14.33
C MET A 145 -18.59 13.73 14.49
N SER A 146 -18.32 12.90 13.48
CA SER A 146 -17.13 12.06 13.44
C SER A 146 -15.85 12.91 13.48
N ARG A 147 -14.86 12.44 14.24
CA ARG A 147 -13.51 13.03 14.30
C ARG A 147 -12.58 12.52 13.21
N LEU A 148 -13.08 11.67 12.31
CA LEU A 148 -12.25 11.02 11.30
C LEU A 148 -11.48 12.06 10.46
N ARG A 149 -10.15 11.90 10.46
CA ARG A 149 -9.20 12.70 9.69
C ARG A 149 -8.58 11.90 8.56
N ARG A 150 -8.42 10.59 8.73
CA ARG A 150 -7.73 9.72 7.76
C ARG A 150 -8.47 8.40 7.62
N LEU A 151 -8.93 8.12 6.41
CA LEU A 151 -9.42 6.81 6.01
C LEU A 151 -8.38 6.16 5.11
N LEU A 152 -7.67 5.19 5.65
CA LEU A 152 -6.59 4.48 4.97
C LEU A 152 -7.07 3.07 4.65
N GLY A 153 -6.52 2.49 3.60
CA GLY A 153 -6.80 1.10 3.31
C GLY A 153 -6.08 0.62 2.07
N SER A 154 -5.95 -0.68 1.98
CA SER A 154 -5.22 -1.35 0.92
C SER A 154 -5.83 -2.71 0.65
N VAL A 155 -5.73 -3.16 -0.60
CA VAL A 155 -6.24 -4.47 -1.01
C VAL A 155 -5.10 -5.24 -1.68
N PRO A 156 -4.05 -5.59 -0.91
CA PRO A 156 -2.83 -6.19 -1.46
C PRO A 156 -3.11 -7.54 -2.14
N ALA A 157 -4.12 -8.29 -1.68
CA ALA A 157 -4.54 -9.55 -2.29
C ALA A 157 -4.93 -9.43 -3.78
N ILE A 158 -5.29 -8.23 -4.24
CA ILE A 158 -5.56 -7.97 -5.67
C ILE A 158 -4.73 -6.78 -6.18
N GLY A 159 -3.57 -6.52 -5.55
CA GLY A 159 -2.62 -5.50 -5.98
C GLY A 159 -3.15 -4.06 -6.04
N ALA A 160 -4.31 -3.77 -5.42
CA ALA A 160 -4.93 -2.46 -5.47
C ALA A 160 -4.48 -1.60 -4.27
N PRO A 161 -4.01 -0.36 -4.52
CA PRO A 161 -3.36 0.47 -3.51
C PRO A 161 -4.32 1.21 -2.57
N GLY A 162 -5.64 1.08 -2.76
CA GLY A 162 -6.66 1.82 -2.01
C GLY A 162 -8.00 1.11 -1.95
N LEU A 163 -8.93 1.69 -1.19
CA LEU A 163 -10.27 1.16 -0.97
C LEU A 163 -11.20 1.36 -2.18
N PHE A 164 -12.04 0.37 -2.45
CA PHE A 164 -13.08 0.44 -3.48
C PHE A 164 -14.30 1.19 -2.98
N ILE A 165 -14.24 2.52 -3.00
CA ILE A 165 -15.31 3.40 -2.53
C ILE A 165 -15.95 4.09 -3.73
N ASP A 166 -17.29 4.05 -3.83
CA ASP A 166 -17.98 4.80 -4.87
C ASP A 166 -17.95 6.32 -4.62
N ARG A 167 -18.17 7.09 -5.69
CA ARG A 167 -18.19 8.56 -5.64
C ARG A 167 -19.19 9.12 -4.61
N LYS A 168 -20.38 8.53 -4.52
CA LYS A 168 -21.45 9.06 -3.65
C LYS A 168 -21.07 8.90 -2.19
N LEU A 169 -20.47 7.78 -1.85
CA LEU A 169 -19.97 7.49 -0.52
C LEU A 169 -18.81 8.40 -0.14
N VAL A 170 -17.85 8.66 -1.04
CA VAL A 170 -16.79 9.66 -0.76
C VAL A 170 -17.39 11.03 -0.45
N LEU A 171 -18.39 11.47 -1.22
CA LEU A 171 -19.11 12.72 -0.95
C LEU A 171 -19.86 12.69 0.39
N GLY A 172 -20.48 11.56 0.74
CA GLY A 172 -21.14 11.34 2.03
C GLY A 172 -20.17 11.38 3.21
N LEU A 173 -18.97 10.79 3.06
CA LEU A 173 -17.90 10.83 4.06
C LEU A 173 -17.41 12.25 4.26
N MET A 174 -17.17 13.01 3.18
CA MET A 174 -16.77 14.41 3.27
C MET A 174 -17.82 15.29 3.96
N ALA A 175 -19.11 14.99 3.78
CA ALA A 175 -20.19 15.69 4.47
C ALA A 175 -20.28 15.31 5.96
N SER A 176 -20.04 14.05 6.30
CA SER A 176 -20.20 13.51 7.66
C SER A 176 -18.95 13.68 8.53
N CYS A 177 -17.78 13.83 7.91
CA CYS A 177 -16.47 13.94 8.56
C CYS A 177 -15.81 15.27 8.19
N PRO A 178 -16.16 16.39 8.85
CA PRO A 178 -15.68 17.72 8.49
C PRO A 178 -14.16 17.90 8.68
N GLN A 179 -13.50 17.01 9.43
CA GLN A 179 -12.05 17.03 9.64
C GLN A 179 -11.28 16.13 8.68
N LEU A 180 -11.93 15.47 7.73
CA LEU A 180 -11.31 14.49 6.83
C LEU A 180 -10.25 15.13 5.94
N ARG A 181 -9.02 14.66 6.07
CA ARG A 181 -7.82 15.17 5.38
C ARG A 181 -7.24 14.19 4.36
N GLU A 182 -7.51 12.90 4.54
CA GLU A 182 -6.98 11.85 3.66
C GLU A 182 -8.00 10.73 3.49
N VAL A 183 -8.20 10.29 2.25
CA VAL A 183 -8.97 9.11 1.89
C VAL A 183 -8.17 8.34 0.84
N GLN A 184 -7.73 7.13 1.16
CA GLN A 184 -7.04 6.25 0.22
C GLN A 184 -8.05 5.51 -0.65
N THR A 185 -8.59 6.23 -1.62
CA THR A 185 -9.50 5.71 -2.65
C THR A 185 -9.25 6.47 -3.94
N SER A 186 -9.75 5.95 -5.05
CA SER A 186 -9.60 6.61 -6.33
C SER A 186 -10.50 7.83 -6.47
N MET A 187 -9.88 9.01 -6.59
CA MET A 187 -10.56 10.30 -6.54
C MET A 187 -11.00 10.82 -7.91
N HIS A 188 -10.68 10.13 -9.00
CA HIS A 188 -10.99 10.58 -10.36
C HIS A 188 -12.48 10.82 -10.62
N ASN A 189 -13.35 9.97 -10.07
CA ASN A 189 -14.80 10.14 -10.20
C ASN A 189 -15.34 11.28 -9.33
N VAL A 190 -14.61 11.70 -8.30
CA VAL A 190 -14.95 12.87 -7.47
C VAL A 190 -14.44 14.15 -8.13
N LEU A 191 -13.25 14.12 -8.72
CA LEU A 191 -12.54 15.23 -9.35
C LEU A 191 -12.81 15.30 -10.86
N VAL A 192 -14.09 15.48 -11.24
CA VAL A 192 -14.51 15.54 -12.64
C VAL A 192 -14.09 16.88 -13.27
N PRO A 193 -13.22 16.90 -14.30
CA PRO A 193 -12.81 18.14 -14.95
C PRO A 193 -13.96 18.88 -15.63
N GLY A 194 -13.79 20.18 -15.84
CA GLY A 194 -14.79 21.02 -16.53
C GLY A 194 -16.06 21.32 -15.73
N ARG A 195 -16.11 20.94 -14.44
CA ARG A 195 -17.22 21.27 -13.52
C ARG A 195 -16.76 22.30 -12.48
N PRO A 196 -17.03 23.61 -12.68
CA PRO A 196 -16.62 24.66 -11.76
C PRO A 196 -17.12 24.45 -10.32
N GLN A 197 -18.26 23.77 -10.16
CA GLN A 197 -18.83 23.47 -8.86
C GLN A 197 -17.89 22.62 -8.00
N ILE A 198 -17.03 21.78 -8.58
CA ILE A 198 -16.08 20.96 -7.81
C ILE A 198 -15.02 21.84 -7.15
N VAL A 199 -14.48 22.82 -7.86
CA VAL A 199 -13.52 23.77 -7.28
C VAL A 199 -14.16 24.54 -6.13
N ILE A 200 -15.38 25.04 -6.32
CA ILE A 200 -16.13 25.74 -5.27
C ILE A 200 -16.37 24.81 -4.07
N MET A 201 -16.81 23.58 -4.33
CA MET A 201 -17.12 22.59 -3.32
C MET A 201 -15.91 22.27 -2.43
N PHE A 202 -14.76 21.98 -3.02
CA PHE A 202 -13.53 21.71 -2.27
C PHE A 202 -12.98 22.94 -1.57
N SER A 203 -12.99 24.09 -2.24
CA SER A 203 -12.48 25.36 -1.67
C SER A 203 -13.34 25.92 -0.55
N THR A 204 -14.63 25.56 -0.47
CA THR A 204 -15.59 26.12 0.48
C THR A 204 -15.95 25.14 1.60
N PHE A 205 -16.26 23.90 1.24
CA PHE A 205 -16.83 22.92 2.17
C PHE A 205 -15.83 21.83 2.58
N TYR A 206 -14.87 21.48 1.72
CA TYR A 206 -13.95 20.35 1.96
C TYR A 206 -12.47 20.77 1.98
N ARG A 207 -12.20 21.96 2.56
CA ARG A 207 -10.84 22.50 2.68
C ARG A 207 -9.83 21.55 3.32
N PRO A 208 -10.17 20.76 4.37
CA PRO A 208 -9.19 19.90 5.01
C PRO A 208 -8.63 18.82 4.07
N LEU A 209 -9.44 18.29 3.14
CA LEU A 209 -9.00 17.28 2.18
C LEU A 209 -7.97 17.84 1.18
N LEU A 210 -7.97 19.16 0.94
CA LEU A 210 -6.94 19.83 0.12
C LEU A 210 -5.55 19.83 0.78
N THR A 211 -5.47 19.49 2.06
CA THR A 211 -4.19 19.29 2.76
C THR A 211 -3.64 17.88 2.60
N SER A 212 -4.36 16.99 1.91
CA SER A 212 -3.89 15.63 1.63
C SER A 212 -2.53 15.68 0.94
N CYS A 213 -1.61 14.86 1.44
CA CYS A 213 -0.30 14.63 0.82
C CYS A 213 -0.31 13.46 -0.16
N SER A 214 -1.41 12.71 -0.25
CA SER A 214 -1.57 11.53 -1.10
C SER A 214 -2.84 11.61 -1.95
N LEU A 215 -2.76 11.18 -3.21
CA LEU A 215 -3.90 11.11 -4.12
C LEU A 215 -3.76 9.93 -5.09
N ILE A 216 -4.87 9.21 -5.28
CA ILE A 216 -4.99 8.10 -6.23
C ILE A 216 -5.96 8.50 -7.33
N LEU A 217 -5.53 8.38 -8.60
CA LEU A 217 -6.30 8.68 -9.79
C LEU A 217 -6.36 7.44 -10.70
N GLY A 218 -7.57 6.95 -10.94
CA GLY A 218 -7.81 5.71 -11.69
C GLY A 218 -7.85 4.47 -10.80
N ASN A 219 -8.30 3.36 -11.36
CA ASN A 219 -8.46 2.09 -10.65
C ASN A 219 -7.77 0.99 -11.44
N ASN A 220 -6.88 0.26 -10.78
CA ASN A 220 -6.23 -0.93 -11.29
C ASN A 220 -6.30 -2.04 -10.23
N TYR A 221 -6.22 -3.28 -10.68
CA TYR A 221 -6.06 -4.45 -9.82
C TYR A 221 -5.17 -5.46 -10.52
N GLU A 222 -4.45 -6.25 -9.74
CA GLU A 222 -3.64 -7.36 -10.17
C GLU A 222 -4.55 -8.60 -10.24
N CYS A 223 -4.63 -9.18 -11.44
CA CYS A 223 -5.31 -10.45 -11.67
C CYS A 223 -4.51 -11.60 -11.04
N LEU A 224 -5.13 -12.77 -10.85
CA LEU A 224 -4.49 -13.93 -10.21
C LEU A 224 -3.24 -14.43 -10.95
N ASP A 225 -3.16 -14.17 -12.25
CA ASP A 225 -2.01 -14.47 -13.11
C ASP A 225 -0.92 -13.38 -13.05
N GLY A 226 -0.97 -12.50 -12.05
CA GLY A 226 -0.05 -11.36 -11.87
C GLY A 226 -0.32 -10.20 -12.83
N ARG A 227 -1.18 -10.37 -13.85
CA ARG A 227 -1.38 -9.33 -14.87
C ARG A 227 -2.20 -8.17 -14.33
N MET A 228 -1.81 -6.95 -14.66
CA MET A 228 -2.60 -5.78 -14.31
C MET A 228 -3.85 -5.66 -15.20
N CYS A 229 -5.00 -5.59 -14.54
CA CYS A 229 -6.31 -5.47 -15.15
C CYS A 229 -6.89 -4.09 -14.76
N CYS A 230 -7.38 -3.34 -15.75
CA CYS A 230 -8.18 -2.15 -15.51
C CYS A 230 -9.66 -2.52 -15.48
N PHE A 231 -10.46 -1.80 -14.68
CA PHE A 231 -11.91 -1.98 -14.76
C PHE A 231 -12.39 -1.59 -16.18
N GLN A 232 -13.19 -2.45 -16.84
CA GLN A 232 -13.68 -2.23 -18.21
C GLN A 232 -14.46 -0.91 -18.41
N ASN A 233 -14.86 -0.25 -17.31
CA ASN A 233 -15.53 1.07 -17.29
C ASN A 233 -14.70 2.15 -16.57
N ALA A 234 -13.39 1.94 -16.38
CA ALA A 234 -12.52 2.94 -15.77
C ALA A 234 -12.46 4.17 -16.65
N VAL A 235 -12.89 5.31 -16.12
CA VAL A 235 -12.71 6.60 -16.78
C VAL A 235 -11.21 6.83 -16.94
N ASN A 236 -10.78 7.02 -18.19
CA ASN A 236 -9.38 7.30 -18.47
C ASN A 236 -9.00 8.64 -17.83
N ILE A 237 -7.87 8.66 -17.12
CA ILE A 237 -7.35 9.87 -16.52
C ILE A 237 -6.75 10.72 -17.62
N THR A 238 -7.30 11.92 -17.77
CA THR A 238 -6.94 12.89 -18.81
C THR A 238 -6.03 14.00 -18.26
N PRO A 239 -5.36 14.80 -19.12
CA PRO A 239 -4.56 15.94 -18.70
C PRO A 239 -5.33 16.93 -17.81
N GLU A 240 -6.61 17.15 -18.07
CA GLU A 240 -7.45 18.08 -17.31
C GLU A 240 -7.66 17.63 -15.86
N HIS A 241 -7.64 16.32 -15.58
CA HIS A 241 -7.67 15.82 -14.21
C HIS A 241 -6.41 16.26 -13.45
N LEU A 242 -5.24 16.16 -14.09
CA LEU A 242 -3.96 16.54 -13.50
C LEU A 242 -3.87 18.06 -13.29
N ILE A 243 -4.39 18.85 -14.23
CA ILE A 243 -4.49 20.31 -14.09
C ILE A 243 -5.37 20.67 -12.89
N LEU A 244 -6.55 20.06 -12.76
CA LEU A 244 -7.46 20.30 -11.65
C LEU A 244 -6.82 19.90 -10.32
N VAL A 245 -6.16 18.74 -10.27
CA VAL A 245 -5.46 18.26 -9.08
C VAL A 245 -4.34 19.21 -8.69
N HIS A 246 -3.53 19.67 -9.63
CA HIS A 246 -2.47 20.62 -9.38
C HIS A 246 -2.99 21.94 -8.77
N GLN A 247 -4.16 22.42 -9.23
CA GLN A 247 -4.78 23.63 -8.71
C GLN A 247 -5.30 23.46 -7.26
N LEU A 248 -5.84 22.28 -6.96
CA LEU A 248 -6.49 21.99 -5.67
C LEU A 248 -5.50 21.50 -4.60
N PHE A 249 -4.63 20.56 -4.93
CA PHE A 249 -3.76 19.83 -3.98
C PHE A 249 -2.32 20.33 -4.07
N ARG A 250 -2.05 21.50 -3.50
CA ARG A 250 -0.74 22.17 -3.62
C ARG A 250 0.41 21.52 -2.84
N ARG A 251 0.10 20.62 -1.89
CA ARG A 251 1.09 19.96 -1.01
C ARG A 251 1.22 18.46 -1.30
N LEU A 252 0.84 18.04 -2.50
CA LEU A 252 0.83 16.64 -2.89
C LEU A 252 2.27 16.11 -2.97
N ARG A 253 2.54 15.02 -2.25
CA ARG A 253 3.85 14.35 -2.19
C ARG A 253 3.80 12.95 -2.80
N ARG A 254 2.67 12.26 -2.62
CA ARG A 254 2.37 10.96 -3.22
C ARG A 254 1.27 11.11 -4.25
N LEU A 255 1.54 10.63 -5.45
CA LEU A 255 0.57 10.60 -6.55
C LEU A 255 0.59 9.23 -7.20
N GLU A 256 -0.60 8.67 -7.38
CA GLU A 256 -0.80 7.43 -8.13
C GLU A 256 -1.73 7.69 -9.30
N VAL A 257 -1.32 7.33 -10.50
CA VAL A 257 -2.06 7.61 -11.73
C VAL A 257 -2.13 6.35 -12.59
N THR A 258 -3.34 5.95 -12.92
CA THR A 258 -3.62 5.00 -14.00
C THR A 258 -4.09 5.79 -15.21
N THR A 259 -3.38 5.73 -16.34
CA THR A 259 -3.74 6.51 -17.54
C THR A 259 -3.47 5.72 -18.82
N THR A 260 -4.07 6.14 -19.92
CA THR A 260 -3.67 5.71 -21.27
C THR A 260 -3.16 6.87 -22.11
N SER A 261 -2.75 8.00 -21.52
CA SER A 261 -2.36 9.21 -22.24
C SER A 261 -1.00 9.75 -21.78
N MET A 262 -0.07 9.92 -22.72
CA MET A 262 1.23 10.56 -22.47
C MET A 262 1.12 12.06 -22.16
N GLU A 263 0.06 12.72 -22.62
CA GLU A 263 -0.20 14.13 -22.28
C GLU A 263 -0.50 14.26 -20.77
N THR A 264 -1.20 13.28 -20.21
CA THR A 264 -1.46 13.21 -18.76
C THR A 264 -0.15 13.10 -17.98
N VAL A 265 0.79 12.30 -18.48
CA VAL A 265 2.13 12.16 -17.91
C VAL A 265 2.90 13.47 -17.98
N ALA A 266 2.85 14.19 -19.11
CA ALA A 266 3.51 15.49 -19.25
C ALA A 266 3.03 16.50 -18.19
N GLU A 267 1.74 16.45 -17.84
CA GLU A 267 1.14 17.29 -16.80
C GLU A 267 1.61 16.95 -15.38
N ILE A 268 2.05 15.70 -15.11
CA ILE A 268 2.66 15.33 -13.82
C ILE A 268 3.92 16.17 -13.54
N SER A 269 4.63 16.60 -14.58
CA SER A 269 5.83 17.42 -14.42
C SER A 269 5.58 18.82 -13.84
N ARG A 270 4.31 19.24 -13.72
CA ARG A 270 3.93 20.53 -13.11
C ARG A 270 3.99 20.49 -11.58
N PHE A 271 3.94 19.30 -10.98
CA PHE A 271 4.03 19.15 -9.54
C PHE A 271 5.48 19.28 -9.09
N ARG A 272 5.71 20.05 -8.02
CA ARG A 272 7.07 20.33 -7.52
C ARG A 272 7.49 19.44 -6.35
N ASP A 273 6.52 19.02 -5.54
CA ASP A 273 6.78 18.36 -4.25
C ASP A 273 6.53 16.85 -4.29
N ILE A 274 6.23 16.27 -5.47
CA ILE A 274 6.04 14.83 -5.62
C ILE A 274 7.39 14.13 -5.41
N SER A 275 7.42 13.26 -4.39
CA SER A 275 8.52 12.35 -4.07
C SER A 275 8.15 10.88 -4.23
N GLU A 276 6.85 10.57 -4.24
CA GLU A 276 6.29 9.22 -4.39
C GLU A 276 5.39 9.20 -5.62
N LEU A 277 5.79 8.48 -6.65
CA LEU A 277 5.01 8.38 -7.89
C LEU A 277 4.77 6.92 -8.25
N SER A 278 3.50 6.55 -8.44
CA SER A 278 3.10 5.31 -9.10
C SER A 278 2.37 5.64 -10.40
N LEU A 279 2.91 5.16 -11.52
CA LEU A 279 2.33 5.34 -12.84
C LEU A 279 1.99 3.98 -13.43
N THR A 280 0.73 3.77 -13.77
CA THR A 280 0.24 2.55 -14.43
C THR A 280 -0.36 2.91 -15.77
N PHE A 281 0.07 2.23 -16.82
CA PHE A 281 -0.60 2.32 -18.12
C PHE A 281 -1.61 1.19 -18.27
N SER A 282 -2.85 1.52 -18.61
CA SER A 282 -3.90 0.52 -18.77
C SER A 282 -3.59 -0.43 -19.93
N SER A 283 -3.94 -1.71 -19.76
CA SER A 283 -3.71 -2.77 -20.75
C SER A 283 -4.17 -2.39 -22.16
N GLY A 284 -3.30 -2.61 -23.15
CA GLY A 284 -3.57 -2.39 -24.58
C GLY A 284 -2.81 -1.24 -25.22
N MET A 285 -2.26 -0.32 -24.42
CA MET A 285 -1.35 0.73 -24.89
C MET A 285 -0.09 0.71 -24.03
N VAL A 286 1.02 0.29 -24.60
CA VAL A 286 2.31 0.25 -23.91
C VAL A 286 3.15 1.44 -24.38
N TYR A 287 3.61 2.24 -23.43
CA TYR A 287 4.32 3.48 -23.71
C TYR A 287 5.80 3.33 -23.45
N THR A 288 6.62 3.79 -24.40
CA THR A 288 8.07 3.80 -24.31
C THR A 288 8.52 4.79 -23.22
N PHE A 289 9.52 4.37 -22.43
CA PHE A 289 10.08 5.15 -21.34
C PHE A 289 10.78 6.43 -21.83
N SER A 290 11.53 6.31 -22.92
CA SER A 290 12.23 7.44 -23.51
C SER A 290 11.27 8.51 -24.07
N GLY A 291 11.78 9.72 -24.23
CA GLY A 291 11.01 10.85 -24.75
C GLY A 291 10.15 11.52 -23.68
N THR A 292 8.82 11.53 -23.85
CA THR A 292 7.90 12.31 -23.01
C THR A 292 7.86 11.82 -21.56
N LEU A 293 7.84 10.50 -21.33
CA LEU A 293 7.77 9.93 -19.98
C LEU A 293 9.02 10.30 -19.18
N GLU A 294 10.21 9.90 -19.64
CA GLU A 294 11.48 10.27 -19.01
C GLU A 294 11.62 11.78 -18.82
N THR A 295 11.28 12.60 -19.83
CA THR A 295 11.41 14.07 -19.75
C THR A 295 10.47 14.70 -18.72
N ALA A 296 9.26 14.16 -18.57
CA ALA A 296 8.32 14.62 -17.57
C ALA A 296 8.78 14.23 -16.16
N LEU A 297 9.17 12.97 -15.97
CA LEU A 297 9.49 12.44 -14.66
C LEU A 297 10.82 12.95 -14.11
N LYS A 298 11.85 13.17 -14.95
CA LYS A 298 13.18 13.60 -14.49
C LYS A 298 13.18 14.97 -13.80
N ARG A 299 12.09 15.74 -13.93
CA ARG A 299 11.90 17.03 -13.22
C ARG A 299 11.52 16.85 -11.75
N LEU A 300 11.09 15.64 -11.37
CA LEU A 300 10.65 15.31 -10.02
C LEU A 300 11.81 14.79 -9.18
N ARG A 301 11.79 15.09 -7.88
CA ARG A 301 12.78 14.59 -6.91
C ARG A 301 12.25 13.33 -6.24
N LEU A 302 12.18 12.26 -7.01
CA LEU A 302 11.57 11.01 -6.57
C LEU A 302 12.46 10.27 -5.56
N LYS A 303 11.80 9.73 -4.53
CA LYS A 303 12.32 8.74 -3.59
C LYS A 303 11.69 7.37 -3.83
N HIS A 304 10.45 7.35 -4.30
CA HIS A 304 9.76 6.11 -4.63
C HIS A 304 9.17 6.23 -6.04
N LEU A 305 9.55 5.30 -6.91
CA LEU A 305 9.08 5.23 -8.28
C LEU A 305 8.50 3.83 -8.54
N SER A 306 7.24 3.79 -8.95
CA SER A 306 6.57 2.59 -9.45
C SER A 306 6.13 2.85 -10.89
N LEU A 307 6.68 2.09 -11.83
CA LEU A 307 6.28 2.10 -13.23
C LEU A 307 5.64 0.75 -13.55
N ARG A 308 4.45 0.78 -14.15
CA ARG A 308 3.74 -0.42 -14.56
C ARG A 308 3.32 -0.35 -16.02
N CYS A 309 3.51 -1.43 -16.77
CA CYS A 309 3.17 -1.52 -18.20
C CYS A 309 3.94 -0.49 -19.06
N VAL A 310 5.25 -0.35 -18.83
CA VAL A 310 6.13 0.60 -19.55
C VAL A 310 7.12 -0.15 -20.42
N LYS A 311 7.27 0.29 -21.68
CA LYS A 311 8.24 -0.25 -22.64
C LYS A 311 9.59 0.42 -22.53
N ASP A 312 10.63 -0.31 -22.90
CA ASP A 312 11.99 0.20 -23.16
C ASP A 312 12.56 0.97 -21.97
N VAL A 313 12.32 0.48 -20.75
CA VAL A 313 12.87 1.06 -19.53
C VAL A 313 14.38 0.92 -19.56
N VAL A 314 15.09 2.02 -19.32
CA VAL A 314 16.56 2.06 -19.33
C VAL A 314 17.05 2.24 -17.88
N PRO A 315 17.62 1.19 -17.24
CA PRO A 315 18.09 1.27 -15.85
C PRO A 315 19.08 2.41 -15.58
N SER A 316 20.01 2.66 -16.50
CA SER A 316 21.00 3.74 -16.38
C SER A 316 20.34 5.12 -16.32
N ALA A 317 19.25 5.35 -17.06
CA ALA A 317 18.50 6.59 -17.02
C ALA A 317 17.78 6.77 -15.67
N ILE A 318 17.23 5.70 -15.08
CA ILE A 318 16.61 5.74 -13.75
C ILE A 318 17.63 6.20 -12.71
N VAL A 319 18.80 5.56 -12.69
CA VAL A 319 19.88 5.89 -11.74
C VAL A 319 20.37 7.32 -11.91
N ARG A 320 20.56 7.75 -13.16
CA ARG A 320 21.04 9.10 -13.50
C ARG A 320 20.09 10.18 -13.00
N HIS A 321 18.78 10.00 -13.20
CA HIS A 321 17.79 11.02 -12.86
C HIS A 321 17.39 10.99 -11.37
N TRP A 322 17.42 9.81 -10.75
CA TRP A 322 16.99 9.62 -9.37
C TRP A 322 18.00 8.77 -8.56
N PRO A 323 19.20 9.32 -8.28
CA PRO A 323 20.24 8.58 -7.56
C PRO A 323 19.90 8.31 -6.08
N ASN A 324 18.92 9.02 -5.52
CA ASN A 324 18.48 8.89 -4.12
C ASN A 324 17.16 8.11 -4.00
N LEU A 325 16.86 7.20 -4.93
CA LEU A 325 15.68 6.33 -4.81
C LEU A 325 15.84 5.40 -3.61
N GLU A 326 14.77 5.31 -2.83
CA GLU A 326 14.58 4.39 -1.72
C GLU A 326 13.74 3.18 -2.15
N THR A 327 12.86 3.36 -3.16
CA THR A 327 12.03 2.28 -3.70
C THR A 327 11.90 2.38 -5.20
N LEU A 328 12.12 1.25 -5.88
CA LEU A 328 11.87 1.09 -7.31
C LEU A 328 11.00 -0.13 -7.55
N MET A 329 9.89 0.06 -8.25
CA MET A 329 9.03 -1.03 -8.72
C MET A 329 8.88 -0.91 -10.23
N LEU A 330 9.33 -1.92 -10.96
CA LEU A 330 9.15 -2.06 -12.40
C LEU A 330 8.29 -3.29 -12.61
N ILE A 331 7.02 -3.12 -12.96
CA ILE A 331 6.04 -4.21 -13.01
C ILE A 331 5.49 -4.31 -14.44
N ASP A 332 5.51 -5.51 -15.03
CA ASP A 332 5.14 -5.70 -16.43
C ASP A 332 5.85 -4.67 -17.33
N CYS A 333 7.17 -4.55 -17.20
CA CYS A 333 7.98 -3.63 -18.01
C CYS A 333 8.80 -4.40 -19.07
N THR A 334 9.14 -3.74 -20.17
CA THR A 334 10.24 -4.19 -21.04
C THR A 334 11.47 -3.31 -20.81
N VAL A 335 12.66 -3.85 -21.05
CA VAL A 335 13.93 -3.13 -20.90
C VAL A 335 14.58 -2.87 -22.24
N ALA A 336 15.31 -1.76 -22.35
CA ALA A 336 16.09 -1.38 -23.53
C ALA A 336 17.59 -1.26 -23.19
N GLU A 337 18.44 -1.43 -24.20
CA GLU A 337 19.88 -1.26 -24.07
C GLU A 337 20.25 0.19 -23.71
N SER A 338 21.27 0.34 -22.85
CA SER A 338 21.80 1.65 -22.48
C SER A 338 22.81 2.14 -23.52
N GLU A 339 22.54 3.28 -24.15
CA GLU A 339 23.49 3.93 -25.08
C GLU A 339 24.70 4.56 -24.36
N GLU A 340 24.55 4.92 -23.07
CA GLU A 340 25.53 5.73 -22.31
C GLU A 340 26.42 4.91 -21.36
N GLY A 341 26.52 3.59 -21.58
CA GLY A 341 27.22 2.67 -20.68
C GLY A 341 26.33 2.11 -19.57
N GLY A 342 26.81 1.07 -18.88
CA GLY A 342 26.05 0.39 -17.84
C GLY A 342 25.88 1.21 -16.55
N VAL A 343 25.04 0.72 -15.64
CA VAL A 343 24.81 1.36 -14.34
C VAL A 343 26.09 1.29 -13.47
N PRO A 344 26.57 2.42 -12.93
CA PRO A 344 27.70 2.41 -12.00
C PRO A 344 27.37 1.59 -10.74
N LYS A 345 28.33 0.81 -10.26
CA LYS A 345 28.18 0.05 -9.03
C LYS A 345 27.88 0.98 -7.85
N ASP A 346 27.01 0.53 -6.93
CA ASP A 346 26.65 1.23 -5.69
C ASP A 346 26.00 2.62 -5.90
N SER A 347 25.54 2.93 -7.11
CA SER A 347 24.93 4.22 -7.45
C SER A 347 23.58 4.47 -6.78
N LEU A 348 22.88 3.40 -6.37
CA LEU A 348 21.58 3.41 -5.69
C LEU A 348 21.76 3.02 -4.21
N HIS A 349 22.70 3.67 -3.52
CA HIS A 349 23.04 3.39 -2.12
C HIS A 349 21.89 3.61 -1.11
N THR A 350 20.88 4.41 -1.44
CA THR A 350 19.69 4.63 -0.59
C THR A 350 18.57 3.61 -0.81
N MET A 351 18.71 2.75 -1.83
CA MET A 351 17.64 1.83 -2.23
C MET A 351 17.45 0.75 -1.18
N VAL A 352 16.23 0.66 -0.64
CA VAL A 352 15.84 -0.35 0.36
C VAL A 352 14.83 -1.35 -0.19
N ASN A 353 14.05 -0.98 -1.21
CA ASN A 353 13.02 -1.85 -1.79
C ASN A 353 13.14 -1.91 -3.32
N LEU A 354 13.21 -3.12 -3.87
CA LEU A 354 13.26 -3.34 -5.32
C LEU A 354 12.23 -4.41 -5.71
N ARG A 355 11.33 -4.09 -6.64
CA ARG A 355 10.46 -5.05 -7.34
C ARG A 355 10.75 -5.01 -8.82
N MET A 356 11.01 -6.16 -9.44
CA MET A 356 11.25 -6.30 -10.87
C MET A 356 10.38 -7.42 -11.43
N SER A 357 9.53 -7.06 -12.39
CA SER A 357 8.78 -7.96 -13.26
C SER A 357 8.96 -7.46 -14.69
N PHE A 358 9.74 -8.21 -15.46
CA PHE A 358 10.04 -7.89 -16.85
C PHE A 358 9.46 -8.97 -17.75
N PHE A 359 8.90 -8.57 -18.88
CA PHE A 359 8.49 -9.51 -19.91
C PHE A 359 9.25 -9.27 -21.22
N CYS A 360 9.50 -10.34 -21.95
CA CYS A 360 10.14 -10.28 -23.25
C CYS A 360 9.09 -10.04 -24.34
N ASP A 361 9.40 -9.12 -25.25
CA ASP A 361 8.63 -8.89 -26.48
C ASP A 361 9.57 -8.97 -27.69
N THR A 362 9.11 -8.60 -28.89
CA THR A 362 9.94 -8.66 -30.09
C THR A 362 11.22 -7.81 -30.03
N SER A 363 11.29 -6.84 -29.12
CA SER A 363 12.41 -5.90 -28.93
C SER A 363 13.26 -6.24 -27.71
N CYS A 364 12.78 -7.09 -26.80
CA CYS A 364 13.43 -7.35 -25.51
C CYS A 364 13.81 -8.85 -25.41
N SER A 365 15.11 -9.14 -25.34
CA SER A 365 15.62 -10.51 -25.21
C SER A 365 15.85 -10.92 -23.76
N ASP A 366 15.83 -12.22 -23.48
CA ASP A 366 16.12 -12.78 -22.15
C ASP A 366 17.47 -12.30 -21.60
N ARG A 367 18.47 -12.17 -22.48
CA ARG A 367 19.79 -11.64 -22.15
C ARG A 367 19.70 -10.21 -21.62
N LEU A 368 18.92 -9.36 -22.28
CA LEU A 368 18.77 -7.96 -21.89
C LEU A 368 18.05 -7.83 -20.54
N VAL A 369 17.04 -8.67 -20.29
CA VAL A 369 16.35 -8.75 -18.99
C VAL A 369 17.33 -9.12 -17.88
N ALA A 370 18.16 -10.15 -18.10
CA ALA A 370 19.17 -10.57 -17.13
C ALA A 370 20.24 -9.48 -16.90
N GLU A 371 20.71 -8.81 -17.95
CA GLU A 371 21.65 -7.69 -17.86
C GLU A 371 21.06 -6.51 -17.07
N ALA A 372 19.82 -6.10 -17.36
CA ALA A 372 19.13 -5.04 -16.62
C ALA A 372 18.92 -5.40 -15.13
N GLY A 373 18.50 -6.64 -14.85
CA GLY A 373 18.37 -7.14 -13.47
C GLY A 373 19.71 -7.13 -12.73
N LYS A 374 20.79 -7.55 -13.39
CA LYS A 374 22.15 -7.47 -12.85
C LYS A 374 22.55 -6.05 -12.52
N GLU A 375 22.39 -5.13 -13.47
CA GLU A 375 22.76 -3.72 -13.32
C GLU A 375 22.06 -3.07 -12.13
N LEU A 376 20.75 -3.29 -11.98
CA LEU A 376 19.99 -2.76 -10.86
C LEU A 376 20.42 -3.38 -9.53
N LEU A 377 20.68 -4.68 -9.46
CA LEU A 377 21.15 -5.33 -8.24
C LEU A 377 22.56 -4.87 -7.84
N ASP A 378 23.47 -4.74 -8.81
CA ASP A 378 24.85 -4.26 -8.60
C ASP A 378 24.91 -2.77 -8.21
N ALA A 379 23.87 -2.00 -8.53
CA ALA A 379 23.73 -0.61 -8.13
C ALA A 379 23.33 -0.44 -6.64
N THR A 380 22.81 -1.49 -6.00
CA THR A 380 22.25 -1.41 -4.64
C THR A 380 23.19 -1.98 -3.58
N THR A 381 23.29 -1.32 -2.43
CA THR A 381 24.14 -1.74 -1.31
C THR A 381 23.37 -2.16 -0.05
N HIS A 382 22.20 -1.55 0.18
CA HIS A 382 21.43 -1.69 1.43
C HIS A 382 20.01 -2.19 1.18
N LEU A 383 19.85 -3.07 0.18
CA LEU A 383 18.56 -3.62 -0.18
C LEU A 383 18.01 -4.49 0.97
N LEU A 384 16.83 -4.15 1.47
CA LEU A 384 16.13 -4.87 2.55
C LEU A 384 15.04 -5.78 1.98
N THR A 385 14.29 -5.30 0.98
CA THR A 385 13.20 -6.05 0.35
C THR A 385 13.50 -6.22 -1.14
N LEU A 386 13.48 -7.46 -1.58
CA LEU A 386 13.62 -7.81 -3.00
C LEU A 386 12.44 -8.68 -3.44
N HIS A 387 11.75 -8.24 -4.50
CA HIS A 387 10.71 -9.01 -5.17
C HIS A 387 11.10 -9.21 -6.63
N LEU A 388 11.26 -10.45 -7.02
CA LEU A 388 11.55 -10.86 -8.39
C LEU A 388 10.38 -11.66 -8.90
N ASP A 389 9.94 -11.31 -10.10
CA ASP A 389 8.84 -11.96 -10.79
C ASP A 389 9.34 -12.54 -12.10
N GLY A 390 8.87 -13.75 -12.40
CA GLY A 390 9.11 -14.43 -13.65
C GLY A 390 10.26 -15.43 -13.62
N GLU A 391 10.31 -16.19 -14.70
CA GLU A 391 11.13 -17.38 -14.88
C GLU A 391 12.60 -17.06 -15.20
N LEU A 392 12.91 -15.81 -15.55
CA LEU A 392 14.26 -15.37 -15.89
C LEU A 392 14.98 -14.73 -14.71
N LEU A 393 14.31 -13.79 -14.01
CA LEU A 393 14.92 -13.02 -12.93
C LEU A 393 15.16 -13.86 -11.68
N CYS A 394 14.21 -14.75 -11.34
CA CYS A 394 14.33 -15.62 -10.18
C CYS A 394 15.61 -16.49 -10.23
N PRO A 395 15.82 -17.37 -11.24
CA PRO A 395 17.03 -18.20 -11.27
C PRO A 395 18.30 -17.38 -11.46
N PHE A 396 18.25 -16.30 -12.26
CA PHE A 396 19.39 -15.39 -12.41
C PHE A 396 19.88 -14.87 -11.05
N PHE A 397 18.96 -14.40 -10.20
CA PHE A 397 19.30 -13.90 -8.87
C PHE A 397 19.89 -14.98 -7.97
N VAL A 398 19.29 -16.19 -7.96
CA VAL A 398 19.81 -17.32 -7.19
C VAL A 398 21.27 -17.61 -7.58
N PHE A 399 21.57 -17.70 -8.88
CA PHE A 399 22.93 -17.90 -9.36
C PHE A 399 23.87 -16.73 -9.03
N ARG A 400 23.40 -15.48 -9.15
CA ARG A 400 24.19 -14.29 -8.83
C ARG A 400 24.60 -14.28 -7.36
N CYS A 401 23.69 -14.59 -6.45
CA CYS A 401 23.93 -14.52 -5.01
C CYS A 401 25.03 -15.47 -4.53
N VAL A 402 25.32 -16.54 -5.27
CA VAL A 402 26.45 -17.42 -5.00
C VAL A 402 27.79 -16.67 -5.06
N PHE A 403 27.90 -15.67 -5.95
CA PHE A 403 29.14 -14.92 -6.17
C PHE A 403 29.11 -13.52 -5.55
N VAL A 404 27.93 -12.92 -5.41
CA VAL A 404 27.74 -11.57 -4.88
C VAL A 404 26.71 -11.62 -3.74
N PRO A 405 27.16 -11.80 -2.49
CA PRO A 405 26.28 -11.84 -1.33
C PRO A 405 25.50 -10.54 -1.14
N MET A 406 24.28 -10.64 -0.62
CA MET A 406 23.41 -9.49 -0.32
C MET A 406 22.97 -9.55 1.15
N PRO A 407 23.85 -9.17 2.09
CA PRO A 407 23.70 -9.52 3.49
C PRO A 407 22.56 -8.81 4.21
N TYR A 408 21.98 -7.76 3.63
CA TYR A 408 20.95 -6.93 4.26
C TYR A 408 19.52 -7.32 3.87
N ILE A 409 19.33 -8.23 2.91
CA ILE A 409 17.98 -8.62 2.49
C ILE A 409 17.31 -9.35 3.66
N GLU A 410 16.19 -8.80 4.12
CA GLU A 410 15.33 -9.37 5.17
C GLU A 410 14.10 -10.05 4.56
N HIS A 411 13.60 -9.54 3.43
CA HIS A 411 12.42 -10.04 2.75
C HIS A 411 12.72 -10.36 1.28
N LEU A 412 12.54 -11.62 0.90
CA LEU A 412 12.72 -12.10 -0.47
C LEU A 412 11.40 -12.65 -1.03
N THR A 413 11.00 -12.20 -2.21
CA THR A 413 9.93 -12.83 -3.00
C THR A 413 10.51 -13.35 -4.31
N LEU A 414 10.32 -14.65 -4.54
CA LEU A 414 10.61 -15.34 -5.80
C LEU A 414 9.25 -15.76 -6.40
N ALA A 415 8.62 -14.84 -7.12
CA ALA A 415 7.33 -15.06 -7.77
C ALA A 415 7.53 -15.84 -9.07
N THR A 416 7.40 -17.16 -8.96
CA THR A 416 7.45 -18.11 -10.07
C THR A 416 6.70 -19.37 -9.65
N GLU A 417 5.93 -19.95 -10.56
CA GLU A 417 5.22 -21.22 -10.34
C GLU A 417 6.08 -22.43 -10.72
N LEU A 418 7.21 -22.21 -11.41
CA LEU A 418 8.01 -23.28 -11.98
C LEU A 418 8.78 -24.08 -10.92
N PRO A 419 8.92 -25.40 -11.10
CA PRO A 419 9.74 -26.24 -10.24
C PRO A 419 11.23 -25.97 -10.47
N LEU A 420 12.07 -26.38 -9.50
CA LEU A 420 13.53 -26.11 -9.54
C LEU A 420 14.22 -26.58 -10.84
N PRO A 421 13.96 -27.80 -11.36
CA PRO A 421 14.63 -28.26 -12.58
C PRO A 421 14.30 -27.43 -13.82
N GLU A 422 13.09 -26.87 -13.89
CA GLU A 422 12.67 -26.01 -15.01
C GLU A 422 13.31 -24.62 -14.94
N LEU A 423 13.59 -24.14 -13.74
CA LEU A 423 14.39 -22.94 -13.50
C LEU A 423 15.91 -23.18 -13.70
N GLY A 424 16.31 -24.42 -13.99
CA GLY A 424 17.72 -24.82 -14.07
C GLY A 424 18.43 -24.79 -12.71
N LEU A 425 17.69 -24.78 -11.61
CA LEU A 425 18.20 -24.69 -10.24
C LEU A 425 18.26 -26.07 -9.58
N THR A 426 19.13 -26.18 -8.59
CA THR A 426 19.21 -27.33 -7.69
C THR A 426 18.96 -26.92 -6.24
N VAL A 427 18.66 -27.90 -5.37
CA VAL A 427 18.54 -27.67 -3.92
C VAL A 427 19.83 -27.07 -3.34
N ASP A 428 21.00 -27.47 -3.85
CA ASP A 428 22.29 -26.93 -3.43
C ASP A 428 22.42 -25.42 -3.73
N ASP A 429 21.77 -24.93 -4.80
CA ASP A 429 21.79 -23.50 -5.14
C ASP A 429 20.93 -22.69 -4.17
N LEU A 430 19.81 -23.25 -3.70
CA LEU A 430 19.02 -22.64 -2.61
C LEU A 430 19.80 -22.61 -1.29
N HIS A 431 20.53 -23.68 -0.95
CA HIS A 431 21.39 -23.66 0.25
C HIS A 431 22.48 -22.58 0.19
N LYS A 432 23.09 -22.38 -0.98
CA LYS A 432 24.05 -21.29 -1.21
C LYS A 432 23.36 -19.93 -1.13
N LEU A 433 22.15 -19.78 -1.67
CA LEU A 433 21.36 -18.56 -1.57
C LEU A 433 21.12 -18.17 -0.11
N VAL A 434 20.63 -19.09 0.72
CA VAL A 434 20.39 -18.83 2.15
C VAL A 434 21.69 -18.41 2.85
N SER A 435 22.80 -19.07 2.53
CA SER A 435 24.12 -18.71 3.08
C SER A 435 24.58 -17.30 2.65
N ALA A 436 24.17 -16.84 1.47
CA ALA A 436 24.47 -15.51 0.94
C ALA A 436 23.55 -14.39 1.49
N LEU A 437 22.46 -14.76 2.19
CA LEU A 437 21.45 -13.86 2.74
C LEU A 437 21.30 -14.05 4.27
N PRO A 438 22.33 -13.73 5.08
CA PRO A 438 22.33 -13.96 6.52
C PRO A 438 21.25 -13.21 7.32
N SER A 439 20.67 -12.13 6.77
CA SER A 439 19.61 -11.37 7.45
C SER A 439 18.20 -11.78 7.03
N LEU A 440 18.06 -12.80 6.18
CA LEU A 440 16.77 -13.22 5.62
C LEU A 440 15.83 -13.71 6.72
N ARG A 441 14.64 -13.11 6.80
CA ARG A 441 13.60 -13.45 7.78
C ARG A 441 12.33 -13.98 7.11
N HIS A 442 12.04 -13.49 5.90
CA HIS A 442 10.83 -13.82 5.18
C HIS A 442 11.15 -14.24 3.75
N VAL A 443 10.54 -15.35 3.31
CA VAL A 443 10.57 -15.82 1.92
C VAL A 443 9.15 -16.06 1.44
N THR A 444 8.82 -15.48 0.29
CA THR A 444 7.55 -15.74 -0.42
C THR A 444 7.85 -16.36 -1.77
N THR A 445 7.10 -17.40 -2.14
CA THR A 445 7.19 -18.00 -3.47
C THR A 445 5.92 -18.75 -3.84
N ASP A 446 5.63 -18.79 -5.14
CA ASP A 446 4.51 -19.53 -5.72
C ASP A 446 4.90 -20.98 -6.07
N SER A 447 6.21 -21.26 -6.19
CA SER A 447 6.74 -22.57 -6.54
C SER A 447 6.66 -23.53 -5.38
N TYR A 448 6.07 -24.70 -5.61
CA TYR A 448 5.97 -25.75 -4.60
C TYR A 448 7.34 -26.31 -4.19
N ASP A 449 8.31 -26.36 -5.11
CA ASP A 449 9.65 -26.92 -4.86
C ASP A 449 10.57 -25.96 -4.10
N ILE A 450 10.35 -24.64 -4.23
CA ILE A 450 11.14 -23.64 -3.50
C ILE A 450 10.67 -23.52 -2.05
N ARG A 451 9.37 -23.75 -1.80
CA ARG A 451 8.80 -23.84 -0.43
C ARG A 451 9.35 -25.05 0.31
#